data_AF-A0AAX0BAD5-F1
#
_entry.id   AF-A0AAX0BAD5-F1
#
_cell.length_a   1.000
_cell.length_b   1.000
_cell.length_c   1.000
_cell.angle_alpha   90.00
_cell.angle_beta   90.00
_cell.angle_gamma   90.00
#
_symmetry.space_group_name_H-M   'P 1'
#
loop_
_entity.id
_entity.type
_entity.pdbx_description
1 polymer ?
#
loop_
_entity_poly.entity_id
_entity_poly.type
_entity_poly.pdbx_seq_one_letter_code
_entity_poly.pdbx_strand_id
1 'polypeptide(L)'
;MTRTKEKQVKFWTDEKEFQQIKKKIEKSKLSQQDYLLKCALNKEIIIIDDIKELVTELKRIGNNLNQLTRAIHIGELPNIGEVEKMNKDLEIVWNEVVRALRKVNK
;
A
#
# COMPACT_ATOMS: atom_id res chain seq x y z
N MET A 1 17.20 9.28 -42.29
CA MET A 1 17.49 9.05 -40.86
C MET A 1 16.39 8.20 -40.27
N THR A 2 16.72 7.03 -39.73
CA THR A 2 15.77 6.10 -39.11
C THR A 2 15.32 6.66 -37.75
N ARG A 3 14.03 6.55 -37.43
CA ARG A 3 13.44 7.13 -36.21
C ARG A 3 13.88 6.32 -34.98
N THR A 4 14.48 6.98 -33.97
CA THR A 4 15.04 6.31 -32.78
C THR A 4 14.00 5.75 -31.79
N LYS A 5 12.75 6.23 -31.84
CA LYS A 5 11.64 5.78 -30.97
C LYS A 5 10.48 5.22 -31.81
N GLU A 6 10.51 3.93 -32.12
CA GLU A 6 9.62 3.29 -33.12
C GLU A 6 8.28 2.80 -32.54
N LYS A 7 8.19 2.56 -31.24
CA LYS A 7 6.98 2.00 -30.60
C LYS A 7 6.01 3.10 -30.14
N GLN A 8 4.70 2.84 -30.30
CA GLN A 8 3.62 3.70 -29.81
C GLN A 8 2.82 2.99 -28.72
N VAL A 9 2.39 3.74 -27.71
CA VAL A 9 1.47 3.29 -26.65
C VAL A 9 0.25 4.22 -26.68
N LYS A 10 -0.94 3.65 -26.85
CA LYS A 10 -2.22 4.37 -26.84
C LYS A 10 -3.03 3.91 -25.63
N PHE A 11 -3.71 4.84 -24.98
CA PHE A 11 -4.63 4.54 -23.87
C PHE A 11 -5.89 5.36 -24.04
N TRP A 12 -7.00 4.84 -23.52
CA TRP A 12 -8.30 5.50 -23.57
C TRP A 12 -8.41 6.52 -22.45
N THR A 13 -9.09 7.62 -22.73
CA THR A 13 -9.41 8.67 -21.76
C THR A 13 -10.82 9.16 -22.01
N ASP A 14 -11.54 9.53 -20.97
CA ASP A 14 -12.73 10.36 -21.13
C ASP A 14 -12.33 11.83 -21.43
N GLU A 15 -13.30 12.67 -21.78
CA GLU A 15 -13.04 14.09 -22.11
C GLU A 15 -12.44 14.85 -20.92
N LYS A 16 -12.87 14.54 -19.69
CA LYS A 16 -12.42 15.22 -18.47
C LYS A 16 -10.96 14.85 -18.16
N GLU A 17 -10.59 13.58 -18.30
CA GLU A 17 -9.24 13.07 -18.15
C GLU A 17 -8.31 13.67 -19.20
N PHE A 18 -8.75 13.71 -20.47
CA PHE A 18 -7.98 14.30 -21.56
C PHE A 18 -7.64 15.78 -21.29
N GLN A 19 -8.63 16.58 -20.90
CA GLN A 19 -8.42 18.00 -20.57
C GLN A 19 -7.47 18.18 -19.37
N GLN A 20 -7.58 17.33 -18.34
CA GLN A 20 -6.67 17.37 -17.20
C GLN A 20 -5.22 17.04 -17.59
N ILE A 21 -5.02 16.01 -18.42
CA ILE A 21 -3.70 15.63 -18.93
C ILE A 21 -3.11 16.79 -19.74
N LYS A 22 -3.88 17.37 -20.65
CA LYS A 22 -3.44 18.51 -21.48
C LYS A 22 -3.01 19.70 -20.62
N LYS A 23 -3.82 20.09 -19.63
CA LYS A 23 -3.50 21.18 -18.69
C LYS A 23 -2.23 20.91 -17.89
N LYS A 24 -1.99 19.65 -17.48
CA LYS A 24 -0.76 19.27 -16.77
C LYS A 24 0.47 19.34 -17.68
N ILE A 25 0.35 18.91 -18.94
CA ILE A 25 1.41 19.02 -19.95
C ILE A 25 1.76 20.50 -20.17
N GLU A 26 0.77 21.36 -20.43
CA GLU A 26 0.97 22.80 -20.64
C GLU A 26 1.69 23.45 -19.46
N LYS A 27 1.28 23.13 -18.21
CA LYS A 27 1.95 23.63 -17.00
C LYS A 27 3.38 23.15 -16.85
N SER A 28 3.70 21.94 -17.32
CA SER A 28 5.03 21.33 -17.17
C SER A 28 6.08 21.90 -18.12
N LYS A 29 5.65 22.61 -19.19
CA LYS A 29 6.51 23.10 -20.29
C LYS A 29 7.30 22.00 -21.04
N LEU A 30 6.91 20.73 -20.89
CA LEU A 30 7.47 19.60 -21.62
C LEU A 30 6.62 19.28 -22.86
N SER A 31 7.20 18.58 -23.83
CA SER A 31 6.42 17.94 -24.89
C SER A 31 5.47 16.90 -24.28
N GLN A 32 4.33 16.63 -24.91
CA GLN A 32 3.41 15.58 -24.46
C GLN A 32 4.12 14.23 -24.31
N GLN A 33 5.00 13.89 -25.26
CA GLN A 33 5.76 12.64 -25.21
C GLN A 33 6.69 12.59 -24.00
N ASP A 34 7.46 13.64 -23.73
CA ASP A 34 8.41 13.65 -22.61
C ASP A 34 7.70 13.71 -21.27
N TYR A 35 6.59 14.46 -21.18
CA TYR A 35 5.76 14.51 -19.98
C TYR A 35 5.19 13.13 -19.65
N LEU A 36 4.49 12.51 -20.60
CA LEU A 36 3.86 11.21 -20.39
C LEU A 36 4.89 10.11 -20.14
N LEU A 37 6.03 10.14 -20.84
CA LEU A 37 7.11 9.18 -20.63
C LEU A 37 7.75 9.35 -19.24
N LYS A 38 8.01 10.58 -18.78
CA LYS A 38 8.46 10.82 -17.41
C LYS A 38 7.44 10.36 -16.38
N CYS A 39 6.15 10.63 -16.59
CA CYS A 39 5.10 10.17 -15.69
C CYS A 39 4.99 8.64 -15.66
N ALA A 40 5.13 7.97 -16.80
CA ALA A 40 5.03 6.51 -16.90
C ALA A 40 6.28 5.78 -16.38
N LEU A 41 7.47 6.36 -16.53
CA LEU A 41 8.74 5.74 -16.10
C LEU A 41 9.15 6.10 -14.68
N ASN A 42 8.87 7.32 -14.22
CA ASN A 42 9.38 7.82 -12.95
C ASN A 42 8.33 7.77 -11.82
N LYS A 43 7.09 7.38 -12.10
CA LYS A 43 6.10 7.14 -11.06
C LYS A 43 6.22 5.69 -10.61
N GLU A 44 6.75 5.48 -9.41
CA GLU A 44 6.76 4.17 -8.79
C GLU A 44 5.32 3.74 -8.48
N ILE A 45 4.91 2.58 -9.01
CA ILE A 45 3.66 1.92 -8.63
C ILE A 45 4.02 0.86 -7.62
N ILE A 46 3.77 1.16 -6.35
CA ILE A 46 4.05 0.25 -5.24
C ILE A 46 2.82 -0.64 -5.06
N ILE A 47 2.98 -1.92 -5.39
CA ILE A 47 1.97 -2.94 -5.14
C ILE A 47 2.23 -3.52 -3.75
N ILE A 48 1.22 -3.50 -2.89
CA ILE A 48 1.27 -4.10 -1.56
C ILE A 48 0.28 -5.26 -1.54
N ASP A 49 0.76 -6.44 -1.97
CA ASP A 49 -0.06 -7.65 -2.10
C ASP A 49 -0.47 -8.23 -0.73
N ASP A 50 0.37 -8.04 0.29
CA ASP A 50 0.27 -8.74 1.59
C ASP A 50 -0.68 -8.06 2.60
N ILE A 51 -1.45 -7.03 2.21
CA ILE A 51 -2.38 -6.33 3.12
C ILE A 51 -3.43 -7.29 3.71
N LYS A 52 -3.85 -8.29 2.94
CA LYS A 52 -4.87 -9.25 3.37
C LYS A 52 -4.38 -10.14 4.52
N GLU A 53 -3.10 -10.50 4.50
CA GLU A 53 -2.45 -11.30 5.55
C GLU A 53 -2.34 -10.48 6.84
N LEU A 54 -1.89 -9.23 6.71
CA LEU A 54 -1.84 -8.28 7.82
C LEU A 54 -3.22 -8.08 8.51
N VAL A 55 -4.29 -7.93 7.71
CA VAL A 55 -5.66 -7.82 8.24
C VAL A 55 -6.10 -9.10 8.96
N THR A 56 -5.66 -10.27 8.50
CA THR A 56 -5.97 -11.55 9.14
C THR A 56 -5.30 -11.66 10.50
N GLU A 57 -4.03 -11.28 10.59
CA GLU A 57 -3.28 -11.24 11.83
C GLU A 57 -3.85 -10.22 12.83
N LEU A 58 -4.23 -9.03 12.37
CA LEU A 58 -4.91 -8.04 13.20
C LEU A 58 -6.24 -8.56 13.78
N LYS A 59 -7.03 -9.29 12.99
CA LYS A 59 -8.26 -9.93 13.49
C LYS A 59 -7.96 -10.99 14.55
N ARG A 60 -6.91 -11.79 14.35
CA ARG A 60 -6.47 -12.80 15.33
C ARG A 60 -6.08 -12.16 16.66
N ILE A 61 -5.31 -11.07 16.62
CA ILE A 61 -4.93 -10.31 17.81
C ILE A 61 -6.16 -9.73 18.50
N GLY A 62 -7.08 -9.10 17.75
CA GLY A 62 -8.33 -8.57 18.31
C GLY A 62 -9.18 -9.64 18.99
N ASN A 63 -9.25 -10.84 18.42
CA ASN A 63 -9.93 -11.98 19.04
C ASN A 63 -9.26 -12.44 20.32
N ASN A 64 -7.92 -12.51 20.36
CA ASN A 64 -7.16 -12.87 21.56
C ASN A 64 -7.37 -11.83 22.68
N LEU A 65 -7.33 -10.54 22.33
CA LEU A 65 -7.57 -9.44 23.28
C LEU A 65 -8.99 -9.49 23.88
N ASN A 66 -9.99 -9.78 23.03
CA ASN A 66 -11.38 -9.94 23.48
C ASN A 66 -11.53 -11.11 24.45
N GLN A 67 -10.83 -12.23 24.21
CA GLN A 67 -10.83 -13.39 25.10
C GLN A 67 -10.23 -13.06 26.46
N LEU A 68 -9.05 -12.42 26.47
CA LEU A 68 -8.39 -11.99 27.71
C LEU A 68 -9.26 -11.02 28.51
N THR A 69 -9.87 -10.04 27.85
CA THR A 69 -10.75 -9.06 28.49
C THR A 69 -11.99 -9.72 29.06
N ARG A 70 -12.57 -10.68 28.35
CA ARG A 70 -13.73 -11.45 28.84
C ARG A 70 -13.38 -12.29 30.06
N ALA A 71 -12.24 -12.98 30.05
CA ALA A 71 -11.75 -13.78 31.17
C ALA A 71 -11.61 -12.91 32.44
N ILE A 72 -10.94 -11.76 32.32
CA ILE A 72 -10.82 -10.79 33.42
C ILE A 72 -12.20 -10.33 33.91
N HIS A 73 -13.12 -10.03 32.98
CA HIS A 73 -14.45 -9.54 33.34
C HIS A 73 -15.28 -10.56 34.14
N ILE A 74 -15.12 -11.86 33.86
CA ILE A 74 -15.80 -12.93 34.60
C ILE A 74 -15.03 -13.37 35.87
N GLY A 75 -13.94 -12.68 36.21
CA GLY A 75 -13.15 -12.93 37.43
C GLY A 75 -12.07 -14.00 37.26
N GLU A 76 -11.79 -14.44 36.03
CA GLU A 76 -10.70 -15.36 35.73
C GLU A 76 -9.38 -14.59 35.53
N LEU A 77 -8.28 -15.17 36.00
CA LEU A 77 -6.96 -14.63 35.73
C LEU A 77 -6.48 -15.11 34.34
N PRO A 78 -6.11 -14.19 33.43
CA PRO A 78 -5.62 -14.57 32.12
C PRO A 78 -4.30 -15.35 32.24
N ASN A 79 -4.15 -16.36 31.39
CA ASN A 79 -2.94 -17.16 31.35
C ASN A 79 -1.78 -16.32 30.79
N ILE A 80 -0.65 -16.26 31.51
CA ILE A 80 0.56 -15.53 31.09
C ILE A 80 1.00 -15.95 29.67
N GLY A 81 0.89 -17.23 29.32
CA GLY A 81 1.26 -17.72 27.99
C GLY A 81 0.37 -17.17 26.86
N GLU A 82 -0.90 -16.85 27.13
CA GLU A 82 -1.80 -16.24 26.15
C GLU A 82 -1.44 -14.77 25.91
N VAL A 83 -1.08 -14.06 26.99
CA VAL A 83 -0.59 -12.67 26.92
C VAL A 83 0.74 -12.59 26.17
N GLU A 84 1.68 -13.49 26.46
CA GLU A 84 2.96 -13.59 25.74
C GLU A 84 2.77 -13.91 24.25
N LYS A 85 1.83 -14.79 23.92
CA LYS A 85 1.49 -15.11 22.53
C LYS A 85 0.92 -13.89 21.80
N MET A 86 -0.01 -13.16 22.42
CA MET A 86 -0.56 -11.93 21.84
C MET A 86 0.53 -10.86 21.61
N ASN A 87 1.48 -10.72 22.53
CA ASN A 87 2.62 -9.83 22.37
C ASN A 87 3.50 -10.21 21.17
N LYS A 88 3.78 -11.50 20.97
CA LYS A 88 4.52 -11.97 19.78
C LYS A 88 3.76 -11.71 18.48
N ASP A 89 2.45 -11.95 18.47
CA ASP A 89 1.60 -11.66 17.31
C ASP A 89 1.64 -10.16 16.96
N LEU A 90 1.60 -9.27 17.97
CA LEU A 90 1.74 -7.82 17.81
C LEU A 90 3.10 -7.42 17.23
N GLU A 91 4.20 -8.03 17.68
CA GLU A 91 5.55 -7.78 17.14
C GLU A 91 5.65 -8.16 15.66
N ILE A 92 5.07 -9.29 15.27
CA ILE A 92 5.03 -9.73 13.86
C ILE A 92 4.30 -8.71 13.00
N VAL A 93 3.08 -8.34 13.39
CA VAL A 93 2.25 -7.35 12.70
C VAL A 93 2.97 -6.00 12.59
N TRP A 94 3.62 -5.54 13.67
CA TRP A 94 4.37 -4.29 13.65
C TRP A 94 5.53 -4.30 12.64
N ASN A 95 6.29 -5.39 12.60
CA ASN A 95 7.40 -5.52 11.67
C ASN A 95 6.94 -5.52 10.20
N GLU A 96 5.80 -6.15 9.90
CA GLU A 96 5.20 -6.13 8.57
C GLU A 96 4.73 -4.74 8.16
N VAL A 97 4.09 -3.99 9.07
CA VAL A 97 3.68 -2.60 8.84
C VAL A 97 4.90 -1.72 8.56
N VAL A 98 5.94 -1.80 9.39
CA VAL A 98 7.17 -1.02 9.19
C VAL A 98 7.82 -1.36 7.85
N ARG A 99 7.83 -2.64 7.46
CA ARG A 99 8.36 -3.08 6.16
C ARG A 99 7.56 -2.50 5.00
N ALA A 100 6.23 -2.48 5.08
CA ALA A 100 5.36 -1.90 4.06
C ALA A 100 5.56 -0.38 3.97
N LEU A 101 5.60 0.33 5.09
CA LEU A 101 5.84 1.78 5.14
C LEU A 101 7.22 2.17 4.57
N ARG A 102 8.25 1.35 4.78
CA ARG A 102 9.57 1.55 4.16
C ARG A 102 9.56 1.37 2.65
N LYS A 103 8.65 0.56 2.10
CA LYS A 103 8.47 0.47 0.64
C LYS A 103 7.82 1.75 0.10
N VAL A 104 6.80 2.25 0.80
CA VAL A 104 6.03 3.46 0.39
C VAL A 104 6.83 4.75 0.49
N ASN A 105 7.75 4.86 1.46
CA ASN A 105 8.54 6.08 1.70
C ASN A 105 9.90 6.11 0.97
N LYS A 106 10.11 5.25 -0.03
CA LYS A 106 11.26 5.36 -0.95
C LYS A 106 10.93 6.30 -2.11
#